data_AF-A0A2G5D4I5-F1
#
_entry.id   AF-A0A2G5D4I5-F1
#
_cell.length_a   1.000
_cell.length_b   1.000
_cell.length_c   1.000
_cell.angle_alpha   90.00
_cell.angle_beta   90.00
_cell.angle_gamma   90.00
#
_symmetry.space_group_name_H-M   'P 1'
#
loop_
_entity.id
_entity.type
_entity.pdbx_description
1 polymer ?
#
loop_
_entity_poly.entity_id
_entity_poly.type
_entity_poly.pdbx_seq_one_letter_code
_entity_poly.pdbx_strand_id
1 'polypeptide(L)'
;MPEAPKKTSVVVPMDYVEDHGLADKNKKVLQFIEDVTSNADEVQKRVLAEIITRNAHVEYLARYGLNGRTDRETFKKIMPVITYEDLQPDITRIANGDMSPIISGQPISEFLTSSGTSAGERKLMPTIEEELERRSLLYSLLMPVMSQYVSDLEKGKGMYFLFIKSEAKTPGGLVARPVLTSYYKSSHFKNRPYDPYTNYTSPNETILCPDSYQSMYSQMLCGLFQNKEVLRVGAVFASGFIRAIRFLEKHWQLLCNDIRNGTIDPQITDPSVRDAVLKIIKPNPKLADFIEVECSRNSWKGIITRLWPNTKYIDVIVTGTMSQYIPTLDYYSNGLPLDFIGIE
;
A
#
# COMPACT_ATOMS: atom_id res chain seq x y z
N MET A 1 -1.46 -21.23 -5.01
CA MET A 1 -1.19 -21.40 -3.56
C MET A 1 -2.32 -22.27 -3.03
N PRO A 2 -2.09 -23.17 -2.06
CA PRO A 2 -3.19 -23.92 -1.46
C PRO A 2 -4.20 -22.93 -0.85
N GLU A 3 -5.48 -23.20 -1.07
CA GLU A 3 -6.61 -22.33 -0.69
C GLU A 3 -6.60 -21.93 0.79
N ALA A 4 -7.09 -20.71 1.06
CA ALA A 4 -7.26 -20.21 2.42
C ALA A 4 -8.35 -20.99 3.20
N PRO A 5 -8.20 -21.18 4.53
CA PRO A 5 -9.19 -21.89 5.33
C PRO A 5 -10.50 -21.10 5.47
N LYS A 6 -11.63 -21.81 5.38
CA LYS A 6 -12.99 -21.28 5.53
C LYS A 6 -13.26 -20.80 6.97
N LYS A 7 -13.80 -19.59 7.12
CA LYS A 7 -14.14 -18.93 8.40
C LYS A 7 -15.23 -19.71 9.16
N THR A 8 -14.99 -19.99 10.43
CA THR A 8 -16.03 -20.31 11.43
C THR A 8 -16.09 -19.17 12.44
N SER A 9 -17.29 -18.63 12.64
CA SER A 9 -17.59 -17.52 13.55
C SER A 9 -17.90 -18.02 14.94
N VAL A 10 -17.14 -17.61 15.95
CA VAL A 10 -17.53 -17.67 17.36
C VAL A 10 -17.23 -16.31 17.99
N VAL A 11 -18.24 -15.68 18.58
CA VAL A 11 -18.15 -14.38 19.27
C VAL A 11 -17.78 -14.64 20.73
N VAL A 12 -16.73 -13.99 21.23
CA VAL A 12 -16.30 -14.00 22.64
C VAL A 12 -16.00 -12.55 23.07
N PRO A 13 -16.35 -12.11 24.30
CA PRO A 13 -16.32 -10.69 24.67
C PRO A 13 -14.91 -10.08 24.73
N MET A 14 -14.88 -8.81 24.30
CA MET A 14 -13.78 -7.85 24.27
C MET A 14 -13.21 -7.58 25.69
N ASP A 15 -11.94 -7.22 25.77
CA ASP A 15 -11.24 -6.60 26.92
C ASP A 15 -10.22 -7.47 27.68
N TYR A 16 -10.17 -8.80 27.53
CA TYR A 16 -9.06 -9.61 28.09
C TYR A 16 -8.50 -10.70 27.14
N VAL A 17 -9.02 -10.79 25.91
CA VAL A 17 -8.71 -11.87 24.94
C VAL A 17 -7.86 -11.37 23.75
N GLU A 18 -7.68 -10.05 23.59
CA GLU A 18 -7.05 -9.48 22.38
C GLU A 18 -5.55 -9.73 22.28
N ASP A 19 -4.80 -9.68 23.40
CA ASP A 19 -3.33 -9.79 23.38
C ASP A 19 -2.85 -11.20 23.01
N HIS A 20 -3.46 -12.23 23.62
CA HIS A 20 -3.18 -13.63 23.27
C HIS A 20 -3.59 -13.96 21.82
N GLY A 21 -4.70 -13.41 21.33
CA GLY A 21 -5.15 -13.62 19.96
C GLY A 21 -4.23 -12.99 18.91
N LEU A 22 -3.66 -11.82 19.20
CA LEU A 22 -2.72 -11.14 18.30
C LEU A 22 -1.38 -11.86 18.24
N ALA A 23 -0.83 -12.27 19.39
CA ALA A 23 0.41 -13.03 19.44
C ALA A 23 0.33 -14.36 18.67
N ASP A 24 -0.78 -15.10 18.83
CA ASP A 24 -1.03 -16.33 18.08
C ASP A 24 -1.18 -16.09 16.58
N LYS A 25 -1.85 -15.00 16.19
CA LYS A 25 -1.97 -14.58 14.78
C LYS A 25 -0.58 -14.29 14.19
N ASN A 26 0.25 -13.51 14.89
CA ASN A 26 1.61 -13.20 14.43
C ASN A 26 2.45 -14.47 14.32
N LYS A 27 2.39 -15.37 15.30
CA LYS A 27 3.11 -16.64 15.28
C LYS A 27 2.72 -17.51 14.08
N LYS A 28 1.43 -17.60 13.74
CA LYS A 28 0.96 -18.35 12.55
C LYS A 28 1.50 -17.74 11.26
N VAL A 29 1.54 -16.41 11.15
CA VAL A 29 2.06 -15.72 9.97
C VAL A 29 3.57 -15.93 9.84
N LEU A 30 4.31 -15.85 10.93
CA LEU A 30 5.75 -16.12 10.95
C LEU A 30 6.04 -17.59 10.61
N GLN A 31 5.27 -18.54 11.15
CA GLN A 31 5.40 -19.95 10.78
C GLN A 31 5.13 -20.18 9.28
N PHE A 32 4.16 -19.48 8.70
CA PHE A 32 3.93 -19.54 7.25
C PHE A 32 5.15 -19.08 6.45
N ILE A 33 5.86 -18.03 6.90
CA ILE A 33 7.10 -17.58 6.26
C ILE A 33 8.18 -18.68 6.35
N GLU A 34 8.38 -19.27 7.53
CA GLU A 34 9.33 -20.37 7.73
C GLU A 34 9.00 -21.58 6.85
N ASP A 35 7.73 -21.97 6.78
CA ASP A 35 7.27 -23.11 5.99
C ASP A 35 7.51 -22.87 4.48
N VAL A 36 7.18 -21.66 3.99
CA VAL A 36 7.36 -21.31 2.57
C VAL A 36 8.83 -21.22 2.20
N THR A 37 9.66 -20.60 3.05
CA THR A 37 11.09 -20.39 2.79
C THR A 37 11.90 -21.68 2.92
N SER A 38 11.57 -22.53 3.90
CA SER A 38 12.21 -23.85 4.07
C SER A 38 11.90 -24.83 2.94
N ASN A 39 10.76 -24.66 2.25
CA ASN A 39 10.29 -25.53 1.18
C ASN A 39 10.22 -24.82 -0.18
N ALA A 40 11.06 -23.82 -0.41
CA ALA A 40 10.93 -22.90 -1.54
C ALA A 40 10.85 -23.58 -2.92
N ASP A 41 11.68 -24.60 -3.20
CA ASP A 41 11.67 -25.32 -4.49
C ASP A 41 10.34 -26.06 -4.70
N GLU A 42 9.81 -26.71 -3.66
CA GLU A 42 8.53 -27.43 -3.75
C GLU A 42 7.33 -26.48 -3.87
N VAL A 43 7.36 -25.35 -3.15
CA VAL A 43 6.36 -24.30 -3.31
C VAL A 43 6.38 -23.75 -4.74
N GLN A 44 7.56 -23.47 -5.31
CA GLN A 44 7.71 -22.98 -6.69
C GLN A 44 7.23 -23.99 -7.73
N LYS A 45 7.56 -25.28 -7.58
CA LYS A 45 7.04 -26.35 -8.46
C LYS A 45 5.51 -26.39 -8.45
N ARG A 46 4.90 -26.36 -7.27
CA ARG A 46 3.44 -26.37 -7.11
C ARG A 46 2.81 -25.12 -7.73
N VAL A 47 3.36 -23.93 -7.47
CA VAL A 47 2.86 -22.67 -8.03
C VAL A 47 2.89 -22.69 -9.56
N LEU A 48 4.01 -23.12 -10.16
CA LEU A 48 4.12 -23.25 -11.62
C LEU A 48 3.10 -24.25 -12.18
N ALA A 49 2.98 -25.43 -11.56
CA ALA A 49 2.04 -26.45 -11.98
C ALA A 49 0.59 -25.95 -11.92
N GLU A 50 0.19 -25.25 -10.85
CA GLU A 50 -1.13 -24.65 -10.72
C GLU A 50 -1.40 -23.56 -11.78
N ILE A 51 -0.42 -22.67 -12.04
CA ILE A 51 -0.53 -21.63 -13.07
C ILE A 51 -0.75 -22.26 -14.45
N ILE A 52 0.09 -23.24 -14.82
CA ILE A 52 -0.01 -23.90 -16.12
C ILE A 52 -1.32 -24.68 -16.23
N THR A 53 -1.72 -25.41 -15.19
CA THR A 53 -2.96 -26.20 -15.18
C THR A 53 -4.18 -25.30 -15.41
N ARG A 54 -4.27 -24.17 -14.71
CA ARG A 54 -5.38 -23.23 -14.84
C ARG A 54 -5.40 -22.53 -16.20
N ASN A 55 -4.23 -22.38 -16.82
CA ASN A 55 -4.08 -21.71 -18.10
C ASN A 55 -3.88 -22.69 -19.28
N ALA A 56 -4.13 -24.00 -19.09
CA ALA A 56 -3.75 -25.03 -20.06
C ALA A 56 -4.35 -24.84 -21.47
N HIS A 57 -5.47 -24.13 -21.57
CA HIS A 57 -6.22 -23.90 -22.81
C HIS A 57 -6.15 -22.46 -23.32
N VAL A 58 -5.27 -21.62 -22.76
CA VAL A 58 -5.14 -20.23 -23.22
C VAL A 58 -4.35 -20.18 -24.52
N GLU A 59 -4.66 -19.20 -25.38
CA GLU A 59 -4.02 -19.06 -26.70
C GLU A 59 -2.50 -18.97 -26.60
N TYR A 60 -1.98 -18.25 -25.60
CA TYR A 60 -0.55 -18.04 -25.43
C TYR A 60 0.22 -19.34 -25.16
N LEU A 61 -0.28 -20.22 -24.28
CA LEU A 61 0.37 -21.51 -24.01
C LEU A 61 0.18 -22.49 -25.17
N ALA A 62 -0.95 -22.41 -25.88
CA ALA A 62 -1.21 -23.18 -27.09
C ALA A 62 -0.25 -22.78 -28.23
N ARG A 63 0.02 -21.48 -28.40
CA ARG A 63 0.95 -20.93 -29.42
C ARG A 63 2.34 -21.54 -29.34
N TYR A 64 2.83 -21.83 -28.14
CA TYR A 64 4.13 -22.46 -27.92
C TYR A 64 4.07 -24.00 -27.82
N GLY A 65 2.87 -24.59 -27.93
CA GLY A 65 2.71 -26.04 -27.91
C GLY A 65 3.00 -26.68 -26.56
N LEU A 66 2.72 -25.98 -25.44
CA LEU A 66 2.90 -26.57 -24.10
C LEU A 66 1.97 -27.78 -23.89
N ASN A 67 0.81 -27.81 -24.57
CA ASN A 67 -0.09 -28.97 -24.70
C ASN A 67 -0.52 -29.59 -23.36
N GLY A 68 -0.84 -28.75 -22.37
CA GLY A 68 -1.28 -29.20 -21.04
C GLY A 68 -0.20 -29.84 -20.17
N ARG A 69 1.07 -29.83 -20.58
CA ARG A 69 2.19 -30.29 -19.75
C ARG A 69 2.49 -29.29 -18.65
N THR A 70 2.57 -29.76 -17.41
CA THR A 70 2.69 -28.92 -16.21
C THR A 70 4.06 -29.01 -15.54
N ASP A 71 4.97 -29.84 -16.07
CA ASP A 71 6.30 -30.03 -15.49
C ASP A 71 7.26 -28.90 -15.84
N ARG A 72 8.09 -28.55 -14.85
CA ARG A 72 9.05 -27.44 -14.92
C ARG A 72 10.04 -27.57 -16.08
N GLU A 73 10.53 -28.77 -16.35
CA GLU A 73 11.58 -28.99 -17.34
C GLU A 73 11.05 -28.78 -18.77
N THR A 74 9.86 -29.31 -19.07
CA THR A 74 9.16 -29.01 -20.32
C THR A 74 8.86 -27.52 -20.45
N PHE A 75 8.32 -26.88 -19.40
CA PHE A 75 8.01 -25.46 -19.42
C PHE A 75 9.25 -24.61 -19.79
N LYS A 76 10.39 -24.86 -19.13
CA LYS A 76 11.66 -24.16 -19.42
C LYS A 76 12.18 -24.40 -20.84
N LYS A 77 11.96 -25.59 -21.41
CA LYS A 77 12.42 -25.94 -22.76
C LYS A 77 11.57 -25.31 -23.86
N ILE A 78 10.28 -25.09 -23.59
CA ILE A 78 9.29 -24.69 -24.59
C ILE A 78 9.00 -23.19 -24.54
N MET A 79 8.82 -22.64 -23.34
CA MET A 79 8.37 -21.26 -23.17
C MET A 79 9.57 -20.30 -23.30
N PRO A 80 9.50 -19.29 -24.18
CA PRO A 80 10.56 -18.31 -24.30
C PRO A 80 10.58 -17.37 -23.09
N VAL A 81 11.78 -16.85 -22.81
CA VAL A 81 11.91 -15.66 -21.96
C VAL A 81 11.53 -14.45 -22.80
N ILE A 82 10.62 -13.62 -22.29
CA ILE A 82 9.98 -12.54 -23.04
C ILE A 82 10.14 -11.18 -22.35
N THR A 83 9.93 -10.13 -23.14
CA THR A 83 9.79 -8.73 -22.72
C THR A 83 8.33 -8.27 -22.83
N TYR A 84 8.05 -7.01 -22.47
CA TYR A 84 6.70 -6.47 -22.59
C TYR A 84 6.26 -6.36 -24.05
N GLU A 85 7.21 -5.99 -24.91
CA GLU A 85 7.01 -5.77 -26.34
C GLU A 85 6.55 -7.07 -27.04
N ASP A 86 7.04 -8.23 -26.59
CA ASP A 86 6.63 -9.55 -27.10
C ASP A 86 5.16 -9.89 -26.77
N LEU A 87 4.63 -9.37 -25.66
CA LEU A 87 3.22 -9.55 -25.23
C LEU A 87 2.30 -8.41 -25.64
N GLN A 88 2.85 -7.31 -26.17
CA GLN A 88 2.07 -6.13 -26.53
C GLN A 88 0.89 -6.45 -27.48
N PRO A 89 1.02 -7.33 -28.49
CA PRO A 89 -0.12 -7.68 -29.34
C PRO A 89 -1.27 -8.34 -28.56
N ASP A 90 -0.96 -9.25 -27.65
CA ASP A 90 -1.95 -9.95 -26.82
C ASP A 90 -2.61 -8.99 -25.83
N ILE A 91 -1.82 -8.12 -25.18
CA ILE A 91 -2.31 -7.07 -24.28
C ILE A 91 -3.23 -6.09 -25.03
N THR A 92 -2.89 -5.72 -26.26
CA THR A 92 -3.68 -4.79 -27.07
C THR A 92 -5.05 -5.37 -27.43
N ARG A 93 -5.11 -6.68 -27.77
CA ARG A 93 -6.38 -7.37 -28.01
C ARG A 93 -7.29 -7.32 -26.79
N ILE A 94 -6.76 -7.68 -25.62
CA ILE A 94 -7.51 -7.64 -24.34
C ILE A 94 -7.96 -6.21 -24.04
N ALA A 95 -7.08 -5.22 -24.19
CA ALA A 95 -7.40 -3.81 -23.97
C ALA A 95 -8.52 -3.31 -24.90
N ASN A 96 -8.61 -3.84 -26.12
CA ASN A 96 -9.66 -3.52 -27.09
C ASN A 96 -10.96 -4.33 -26.89
N GLY A 97 -11.04 -5.19 -25.87
CA GLY A 97 -12.26 -5.90 -25.49
C GLY A 97 -12.34 -7.34 -25.95
N ASP A 98 -11.24 -7.94 -26.40
CA ASP A 98 -11.18 -9.39 -26.64
C ASP A 98 -11.21 -10.14 -25.30
N MET A 99 -12.32 -10.81 -25.02
CA MET A 99 -12.57 -11.55 -23.78
C MET A 99 -12.21 -13.05 -23.90
N SER A 100 -11.64 -13.49 -25.03
CA SER A 100 -11.15 -14.86 -25.18
C SER A 100 -10.00 -15.15 -24.19
N PRO A 101 -9.77 -16.42 -23.81
CA PRO A 101 -8.69 -16.78 -22.89
C PRO A 101 -7.33 -16.68 -23.60
N ILE A 102 -6.81 -15.46 -23.79
CA ILE A 102 -5.55 -15.22 -24.51
C ILE A 102 -4.35 -15.62 -23.66
N ILE A 103 -4.24 -15.05 -22.46
CA ILE A 103 -3.09 -15.23 -21.55
C ILE A 103 -3.46 -15.86 -20.20
N SER A 104 -4.76 -15.93 -19.89
CA SER A 104 -5.27 -16.40 -18.60
C SER A 104 -6.58 -17.16 -18.80
N GLY A 105 -6.74 -18.27 -18.08
CA GLY A 105 -8.00 -19.02 -18.01
C GLY A 105 -9.06 -18.32 -17.15
N GLN A 106 -8.67 -17.30 -16.39
CA GLN A 106 -9.54 -16.40 -15.66
C GLN A 106 -9.68 -15.06 -16.39
N PRO A 107 -10.85 -14.40 -16.35
CA PRO A 107 -11.03 -13.08 -16.95
C PRO A 107 -10.06 -12.04 -16.38
N ILE A 108 -9.49 -11.21 -17.25
CA ILE A 108 -8.72 -10.05 -16.83
C ILE A 108 -9.66 -9.02 -16.22
N SER A 109 -9.42 -8.65 -14.96
CA SER A 109 -10.30 -7.73 -14.23
C SER A 109 -9.92 -6.26 -14.45
N GLU A 110 -8.63 -5.98 -14.56
CA GLU A 110 -8.10 -4.65 -14.86
C GLU A 110 -6.66 -4.72 -15.40
N PHE A 111 -6.13 -3.57 -15.83
CA PHE A 111 -4.72 -3.37 -16.14
C PHE A 111 -4.03 -2.54 -15.08
N LEU A 112 -2.97 -3.09 -14.50
CA LEU A 112 -2.09 -2.38 -13.59
C LEU A 112 -1.06 -1.60 -14.40
N THR A 113 -1.07 -0.28 -14.31
CA THR A 113 -0.15 0.57 -15.06
C THR A 113 1.19 0.69 -14.35
N SER A 114 2.24 0.17 -14.99
CA SER A 114 3.61 0.26 -14.48
C SER A 114 4.11 1.71 -14.47
N SER A 115 5.13 1.99 -13.65
CA SER A 115 5.96 3.19 -13.77
C SER A 115 6.91 3.14 -14.97
N GLY A 116 7.28 1.93 -15.41
CA GLY A 116 8.03 1.72 -16.64
C GLY A 116 7.18 2.00 -17.88
N THR A 117 7.79 2.62 -18.89
CA THR A 117 7.13 2.99 -20.14
C THR A 117 7.63 2.19 -21.33
N SER A 118 6.80 2.07 -22.36
CA SER A 118 7.17 1.60 -23.70
C SER A 118 6.57 2.58 -24.70
N ALA A 119 7.38 3.09 -25.64
CA ALA A 119 6.99 4.16 -26.57
C ALA A 119 6.37 5.41 -25.91
N GLY A 120 6.79 5.75 -24.69
CA GLY A 120 6.28 6.91 -23.94
C GLY A 120 5.04 6.64 -23.09
N GLU A 121 4.35 5.52 -23.32
CA GLU A 121 3.14 5.13 -22.58
C GLU A 121 3.45 4.13 -21.45
N ARG A 122 2.63 4.15 -20.39
CA ARG A 122 2.77 3.20 -19.28
C ARG A 122 2.47 1.77 -19.74
N LYS A 123 3.29 0.81 -19.32
CA LYS A 123 3.04 -0.62 -19.59
C LYS A 123 1.77 -1.09 -18.88
N LEU A 124 0.89 -1.77 -19.61
CA LEU A 124 -0.37 -2.33 -19.12
C LEU A 124 -0.15 -3.79 -18.66
N MET A 125 -0.11 -4.01 -17.35
CA MET A 125 0.07 -5.36 -16.79
C MET A 125 -1.30 -5.97 -16.48
N PRO A 126 -1.76 -6.99 -17.22
CA PRO A 126 -3.04 -7.62 -16.96
C PRO A 126 -3.05 -8.30 -15.58
N THR A 127 -4.12 -8.12 -14.82
CA THR A 127 -4.33 -8.83 -13.55
C THR A 127 -5.70 -9.50 -13.54
N ILE A 128 -5.81 -10.54 -12.72
CA ILE A 128 -7.08 -11.19 -12.39
C ILE A 128 -7.48 -10.83 -10.95
N GLU A 129 -8.75 -11.04 -10.60
CA GLU A 129 -9.30 -10.65 -9.28
C GLU A 129 -8.58 -11.35 -8.12
N GLU A 130 -8.26 -12.65 -8.27
CA GLU A 130 -7.58 -13.45 -7.23
C GLU A 130 -6.22 -12.87 -6.82
N GLU A 131 -5.54 -12.13 -7.70
CA GLU A 131 -4.24 -11.53 -7.37
C GLU A 131 -4.34 -10.47 -6.27
N LEU A 132 -5.52 -9.88 -6.03
CA LEU A 132 -5.75 -9.00 -4.86
C LEU A 132 -5.63 -9.76 -3.54
N GLU A 133 -6.05 -11.03 -3.49
CA GLU A 133 -5.90 -11.85 -2.29
C GLU A 133 -4.43 -12.13 -2.00
N ARG A 134 -3.63 -12.43 -3.03
CA ARG A 134 -2.18 -12.67 -2.90
C ARG A 134 -1.43 -11.43 -2.44
N ARG A 135 -1.76 -10.25 -2.98
CA ARG A 135 -1.21 -8.96 -2.49
C ARG A 135 -1.59 -8.71 -1.04
N SER A 136 -2.85 -8.97 -0.68
CA SER A 136 -3.32 -8.78 0.70
C SER A 136 -2.64 -9.74 1.67
N LEU A 137 -2.40 -10.99 1.26
CA LEU A 137 -1.62 -11.95 2.02
C LEU A 137 -0.20 -11.42 2.25
N LEU A 138 0.47 -10.94 1.20
CA LEU A 138 1.81 -10.35 1.33
C LEU A 138 1.82 -9.18 2.33
N TYR A 139 0.87 -8.24 2.21
CA TYR A 139 0.75 -7.14 3.19
C TYR A 139 0.48 -7.61 4.62
N SER A 140 -0.19 -8.76 4.80
CA SER A 140 -0.41 -9.31 6.14
C SER A 140 0.85 -9.90 6.79
N LEU A 141 1.92 -10.16 6.02
CA LEU A 141 3.19 -10.67 6.53
C LEU A 141 4.03 -9.58 7.22
N LEU A 142 3.83 -8.31 6.83
CA LEU A 142 4.79 -7.24 7.13
C LEU A 142 4.86 -6.92 8.63
N MET A 143 3.70 -6.75 9.26
CA MET A 143 3.62 -6.33 10.65
C MET A 143 3.98 -7.43 11.65
N PRO A 144 3.64 -8.71 11.42
CA PRO A 144 4.19 -9.82 12.19
C PRO A 144 5.73 -9.88 12.14
N VAL A 145 6.35 -9.65 10.97
CA VAL A 145 7.82 -9.54 10.87
C VAL A 145 8.33 -8.35 11.68
N MET A 146 7.73 -7.17 11.51
CA MET A 146 8.12 -5.97 12.25
C MET A 146 8.04 -6.16 13.76
N SER A 147 7.02 -6.87 14.25
CA SER A 147 6.78 -7.09 15.67
C SER A 147 7.93 -7.85 16.37
N GLN A 148 8.80 -8.53 15.62
CA GLN A 148 10.01 -9.16 16.15
C GLN A 148 11.12 -8.15 16.51
N TYR A 149 11.12 -6.98 15.86
CA TYR A 149 12.19 -5.98 15.96
C TYR A 149 11.74 -4.72 16.70
N VAL A 150 10.48 -4.32 16.52
CA VAL A 150 9.91 -3.11 17.13
C VAL A 150 8.61 -3.48 17.86
N SER A 151 8.68 -3.48 19.19
CA SER A 151 7.54 -3.80 20.06
C SER A 151 6.46 -2.72 20.03
N ASP A 152 5.27 -3.04 20.54
CA ASP A 152 4.21 -2.09 20.91
C ASP A 152 3.61 -1.28 19.76
N LEU A 153 3.82 -1.66 18.49
CA LEU A 153 3.27 -0.92 17.35
C LEU A 153 1.74 -1.02 17.27
N GLU A 154 1.16 -2.06 17.85
CA GLU A 154 -0.28 -2.27 18.02
C GLU A 154 -0.93 -1.27 19.00
N LYS A 155 -0.13 -0.61 19.84
CA LYS A 155 -0.61 0.33 20.88
C LYS A 155 -0.78 1.76 20.39
N GLY A 156 -0.57 2.02 19.10
CA GLY A 156 -0.67 3.34 18.52
C GLY A 156 -1.07 3.31 17.05
N LYS A 157 -0.70 4.37 16.33
CA LYS A 157 -1.09 4.60 14.94
C LYS A 157 0.11 4.74 14.02
N GLY A 158 -0.11 4.38 12.76
CA GLY A 158 0.77 4.73 11.66
C GLY A 158 0.31 6.00 10.95
N MET A 159 1.19 6.99 10.81
CA MET A 159 0.94 8.16 9.96
C MET A 159 1.52 7.94 8.57
N TYR A 160 0.68 7.43 7.67
CA TYR A 160 1.06 7.13 6.29
C TYR A 160 0.40 8.10 5.31
N PHE A 161 1.23 8.72 4.46
CA PHE A 161 0.77 9.55 3.35
C PHE A 161 0.54 8.70 2.11
N LEU A 162 -0.71 8.28 1.90
CA LEU A 162 -1.12 7.36 0.84
C LEU A 162 -1.97 8.10 -0.19
N PHE A 163 -1.71 7.89 -1.47
CA PHE A 163 -2.37 8.64 -2.54
C PHE A 163 -2.86 7.71 -3.64
N ILE A 164 -4.11 7.89 -4.07
CA ILE A 164 -4.56 7.40 -5.36
C ILE A 164 -4.00 8.26 -6.50
N LYS A 165 -3.98 7.70 -7.70
CA LYS A 165 -3.62 8.40 -8.95
C LYS A 165 -4.75 8.29 -9.96
N SER A 166 -4.62 9.02 -11.07
CA SER A 166 -5.56 8.97 -12.19
C SER A 166 -5.74 7.54 -12.73
N GLU A 167 -6.93 7.30 -13.25
CA GLU A 167 -7.34 6.05 -13.86
C GLU A 167 -7.83 6.34 -15.28
N ALA A 168 -7.68 5.37 -16.16
CA ALA A 168 -8.23 5.41 -17.51
C ALA A 168 -9.10 4.18 -17.74
N LYS A 169 -9.89 4.20 -18.82
CA LYS A 169 -10.52 3.01 -19.37
C LYS A 169 -9.87 2.67 -20.70
N THR A 170 -9.61 1.40 -20.93
CA THR A 170 -9.21 0.91 -22.25
C THR A 170 -10.40 0.99 -23.23
N PRO A 171 -10.17 0.88 -24.55
CA PRO A 171 -11.26 0.87 -25.53
C PRO A 171 -12.31 -0.23 -25.27
N GLY A 172 -11.88 -1.39 -24.77
CA GLY A 172 -12.74 -2.50 -24.34
C GLY A 172 -13.44 -2.29 -22.99
N GLY A 173 -13.23 -1.16 -22.32
CA GLY A 173 -13.90 -0.80 -21.07
C GLY A 173 -13.22 -1.25 -19.78
N LEU A 174 -12.09 -1.97 -19.85
CA LEU A 174 -11.31 -2.37 -18.67
C LEU A 174 -10.66 -1.14 -18.02
N VAL A 175 -10.59 -1.14 -16.69
CA VAL A 175 -9.91 -0.07 -15.95
C VAL A 175 -8.40 -0.25 -16.09
N ALA A 176 -7.67 0.86 -16.31
CA ALA A 176 -6.22 0.91 -16.32
C ALA A 176 -5.72 1.93 -15.29
N ARG A 177 -5.01 1.48 -14.26
CA ARG A 177 -4.57 2.32 -13.14
C ARG A 177 -3.36 1.75 -12.39
N PRO A 178 -2.61 2.56 -11.63
CA PRO A 178 -1.49 2.05 -10.84
C PRO A 178 -1.94 1.02 -9.79
N VAL A 179 -1.08 0.04 -9.49
CA VAL A 179 -1.39 -1.05 -8.56
C VAL A 179 -1.86 -0.58 -7.19
N LEU A 180 -1.25 0.48 -6.65
CA LEU A 180 -1.65 1.04 -5.36
C LEU A 180 -3.03 1.73 -5.43
N THR A 181 -3.35 2.39 -6.54
CA THR A 181 -4.70 2.95 -6.74
C THR A 181 -5.74 1.82 -6.75
N SER A 182 -5.46 0.72 -7.46
CA SER A 182 -6.30 -0.48 -7.45
C SER A 182 -6.49 -1.01 -6.03
N TYR A 183 -5.39 -1.19 -5.29
CA TYR A 183 -5.42 -1.70 -3.93
C TYR A 183 -6.22 -0.81 -2.97
N TYR A 184 -5.95 0.50 -2.93
CA TYR A 184 -6.66 1.42 -2.03
C TYR A 184 -8.16 1.49 -2.35
N LYS A 185 -8.54 1.33 -3.63
CA LYS A 185 -9.96 1.31 -4.02
C LYS A 185 -10.65 -0.02 -3.82
N SER A 186 -9.90 -1.11 -3.56
CA SER A 186 -10.44 -2.44 -3.33
C SER A 186 -11.12 -2.59 -1.96
N SER A 187 -11.95 -3.63 -1.82
CA SER A 187 -12.55 -4.02 -0.55
C SER A 187 -11.50 -4.43 0.49
N HIS A 188 -10.36 -4.98 0.06
CA HIS A 188 -9.25 -5.37 0.94
C HIS A 188 -8.65 -4.19 1.72
N PHE A 189 -8.74 -2.97 1.18
CA PHE A 189 -8.32 -1.76 1.87
C PHE A 189 -9.50 -1.04 2.54
N LYS A 190 -10.58 -0.79 1.79
CA LYS A 190 -11.73 -0.01 2.26
C LYS A 190 -12.49 -0.68 3.41
N ASN A 191 -12.70 -1.99 3.28
CA ASN A 191 -13.48 -2.81 4.19
C ASN A 191 -12.57 -3.78 4.96
N ARG A 192 -11.30 -3.40 5.15
CA ARG A 192 -10.34 -4.21 5.90
C ARG A 192 -10.89 -4.47 7.31
N PRO A 193 -10.79 -5.71 7.82
CA PRO A 193 -11.17 -5.99 9.19
C PRO A 193 -10.34 -5.14 10.14
N TYR A 194 -10.85 -4.90 11.34
CA TYR A 194 -10.06 -4.27 12.38
C TYR A 194 -8.77 -5.09 12.61
N ASP A 195 -7.65 -4.39 12.52
CA ASP A 195 -6.32 -4.91 12.81
C ASP A 195 -5.56 -3.76 13.48
N PRO A 196 -5.04 -3.94 14.70
CA PRO A 196 -4.36 -2.86 15.41
C PRO A 196 -3.11 -2.37 14.65
N TYR A 197 -2.51 -3.19 13.79
CA TYR A 197 -1.41 -2.78 12.92
C TYR A 197 -1.84 -2.04 11.64
N THR A 198 -3.14 -1.93 11.35
CA THR A 198 -3.64 -1.10 10.22
C THR A 198 -4.43 0.13 10.69
N ASN A 199 -4.21 0.50 11.96
CA ASN A 199 -4.73 1.71 12.57
C ASN A 199 -3.95 2.94 12.07
N TYR A 200 -4.47 3.61 11.05
CA TYR A 200 -3.84 4.77 10.43
C TYR A 200 -4.44 6.08 10.91
N THR A 201 -3.64 7.15 10.91
CA THR A 201 -4.15 8.50 11.20
C THR A 201 -5.10 9.01 10.11
N SER A 202 -4.87 8.60 8.86
CA SER A 202 -5.58 9.05 7.66
C SER A 202 -6.87 8.25 7.43
N PRO A 203 -8.06 8.88 7.43
CA PRO A 203 -9.30 8.23 7.01
C PRO A 203 -9.24 7.76 5.56
N ASN A 204 -9.99 6.71 5.21
CA ASN A 204 -10.04 6.18 3.85
C ASN A 204 -10.45 7.26 2.83
N GLU A 205 -11.39 8.14 3.19
CA GLU A 205 -11.89 9.24 2.36
C GLU A 205 -10.77 10.22 1.98
N THR A 206 -9.85 10.51 2.92
CA THR A 206 -8.70 11.40 2.66
C THR A 206 -7.71 10.78 1.69
N ILE A 207 -7.50 9.46 1.76
CA ILE A 207 -6.60 8.70 0.87
C ILE A 207 -7.21 8.54 -0.53
N LEU A 208 -8.54 8.36 -0.58
CA LEU A 208 -9.31 8.15 -1.81
C LEU A 208 -9.73 9.45 -2.51
N CYS A 209 -9.37 10.60 -1.95
CA CYS A 209 -9.61 11.89 -2.58
C CYS A 209 -8.75 12.01 -3.86
N PRO A 210 -9.37 12.26 -5.03
CA PRO A 210 -8.63 12.37 -6.30
C PRO A 210 -7.83 13.68 -6.40
N ASP A 211 -8.22 14.71 -5.64
CA ASP A 211 -7.46 15.96 -5.55
C ASP A 211 -6.26 15.78 -4.62
N SER A 212 -5.07 15.80 -5.20
CA SER A 212 -3.82 15.58 -4.46
C SER A 212 -3.53 16.64 -3.39
N TYR A 213 -3.99 17.88 -3.57
CA TYR A 213 -3.83 18.93 -2.57
C TYR A 213 -4.74 18.65 -1.38
N GLN A 214 -6.02 18.38 -1.63
CA GLN A 214 -6.99 18.09 -0.58
C GLN A 214 -6.64 16.81 0.19
N SER A 215 -6.20 15.77 -0.52
CA SER A 215 -5.70 14.53 0.07
C SER A 215 -4.48 14.78 0.98
N MET A 216 -3.47 15.52 0.50
CA MET A 216 -2.28 15.83 1.29
C MET A 216 -2.61 16.67 2.52
N TYR A 217 -3.41 17.73 2.35
CA TYR A 217 -3.79 18.65 3.42
C TYR A 217 -4.54 17.92 4.53
N SER A 218 -5.58 17.16 4.17
CA SER A 218 -6.42 16.43 5.13
C SER A 218 -5.66 15.33 5.85
N GLN A 219 -4.80 14.57 5.17
CA GLN A 219 -3.94 13.57 5.81
C GLN A 219 -2.94 14.20 6.78
N MET A 220 -2.31 15.32 6.40
CA MET A 220 -1.41 16.06 7.29
C MET A 220 -2.15 16.57 8.53
N LEU A 221 -3.34 17.14 8.35
CA LEU A 221 -4.17 17.65 9.45
C LEU A 221 -4.55 16.54 10.43
N CYS A 222 -5.00 15.39 9.93
CA CYS A 222 -5.30 14.22 10.78
C CYS A 222 -4.05 13.69 11.50
N GLY A 223 -2.89 13.67 10.84
CA GLY A 223 -1.62 13.24 11.41
C GLY A 223 -1.10 14.16 12.52
N LEU A 224 -1.24 15.48 12.34
CA LEU A 224 -0.91 16.47 13.38
C LEU A 224 -1.86 16.38 14.58
N PHE A 225 -3.16 16.21 14.33
CA PHE A 225 -4.16 16.15 15.41
C PHE A 225 -3.96 14.94 16.34
N GLN A 226 -3.49 13.83 15.78
CA GLN A 226 -3.28 12.56 16.48
C GLN A 226 -1.81 12.34 16.86
N ASN A 227 -1.00 13.41 16.96
CA ASN A 227 0.46 13.30 16.98
C ASN A 227 1.04 12.43 18.11
N LYS A 228 0.39 12.39 19.28
CA LYS A 228 0.81 11.58 20.43
C LYS A 228 0.59 10.08 20.22
N GLU A 229 -0.32 9.70 19.33
CA GLU A 229 -0.63 8.30 19.04
C GLU A 229 0.30 7.73 17.96
N VAL A 230 1.06 8.57 17.25
CA VAL A 230 1.89 8.16 16.12
C VAL A 230 3.16 7.45 16.59
N LEU A 231 3.28 6.17 16.20
CA LEU A 231 4.45 5.33 16.50
C LEU A 231 5.36 5.09 15.29
N ARG A 232 4.85 5.37 14.09
CA ARG A 232 5.58 5.22 12.82
C ARG A 232 5.02 6.18 11.80
N VAL A 233 5.89 6.70 10.94
CA VAL A 233 5.54 7.66 9.90
C VAL A 233 6.03 7.15 8.55
N GLY A 234 5.37 7.49 7.45
CA GLY A 234 5.83 6.99 6.18
C GLY A 234 5.01 7.35 4.96
N ALA A 235 5.45 6.81 3.84
CA ALA A 235 4.79 6.78 2.54
C ALA A 235 5.39 5.62 1.76
N VAL A 236 4.80 5.21 0.63
CA VAL A 236 5.39 4.11 -0.15
C VAL A 236 6.83 4.41 -0.58
N PHE A 237 7.10 5.63 -1.08
CA PHE A 237 8.44 6.06 -1.47
C PHE A 237 8.93 7.22 -0.61
N ALA A 238 10.24 7.28 -0.36
CA ALA A 238 10.90 8.39 0.33
C ALA A 238 10.54 9.76 -0.26
N SER A 239 10.48 9.86 -1.59
CA SER A 239 10.08 11.09 -2.29
C SER A 239 8.67 11.56 -1.93
N GLY A 240 7.73 10.64 -1.71
CA GLY A 240 6.36 10.95 -1.27
C GLY A 240 6.33 11.52 0.13
N PHE A 241 7.11 10.94 1.05
CA PHE A 241 7.18 11.40 2.43
C PHE A 241 7.88 12.77 2.54
N ILE A 242 8.97 12.99 1.78
CA ILE A 242 9.62 14.31 1.71
C ILE A 242 8.66 15.36 1.16
N ARG A 243 7.84 15.03 0.15
CA ARG A 243 6.79 15.95 -0.34
C ARG A 243 5.78 16.32 0.75
N ALA A 244 5.42 15.38 1.63
CA ALA A 244 4.56 15.68 2.77
C ALA A 244 5.22 16.63 3.76
N ILE A 245 6.51 16.43 4.08
CA ILE A 245 7.27 17.34 4.95
C ILE A 245 7.36 18.75 4.32
N ARG A 246 7.66 18.85 3.03
CA ARG A 246 7.67 20.13 2.29
C ARG A 246 6.29 20.78 2.23
N PHE A 247 5.23 19.99 2.17
CA PHE A 247 3.87 20.50 2.27
C PHE A 247 3.63 21.15 3.63
N LEU A 248 4.05 20.49 4.71
CA LEU A 248 3.96 21.06 6.06
C LEU A 248 4.77 22.36 6.18
N GLU A 249 6.01 22.40 5.68
CA GLU A 249 6.83 23.62 5.65
C GLU A 249 6.10 24.81 5.03
N LYS A 250 5.32 24.58 3.97
CA LYS A 250 4.59 25.62 3.26
C LYS A 250 3.23 25.98 3.88
N HIS A 251 2.55 25.02 4.51
CA HIS A 251 1.13 25.13 4.87
C HIS A 251 0.85 25.07 6.38
N TRP A 252 1.87 24.97 7.25
CA TRP A 252 1.68 24.81 8.70
C TRP A 252 0.80 25.90 9.34
N GLN A 253 0.82 27.14 8.84
CA GLN A 253 0.00 28.23 9.37
C GLN A 253 -1.51 27.96 9.20
N LEU A 254 -1.92 27.48 8.02
CA LEU A 254 -3.32 27.11 7.74
C LEU A 254 -3.72 25.92 8.60
N LEU A 255 -2.86 24.90 8.68
CA LEU A 255 -3.08 23.71 9.50
C LEU A 255 -3.23 24.06 10.99
N CYS A 256 -2.40 24.98 11.51
CA CYS A 256 -2.51 25.46 12.89
C CYS A 256 -3.82 26.21 13.13
N ASN A 257 -4.24 27.06 12.19
CA ASN A 257 -5.52 27.78 12.30
C ASN A 257 -6.72 26.81 12.35
N ASP A 258 -6.71 25.78 11.50
CA ASP A 258 -7.73 24.74 11.48
C ASP A 258 -7.77 23.94 12.79
N ILE A 259 -6.61 23.53 13.32
CA ILE A 259 -6.51 22.84 14.61
C ILE A 259 -7.00 23.75 15.74
N ARG A 260 -6.62 25.03 15.73
CA ARG A 260 -7.00 26.00 16.77
C ARG A 260 -8.51 26.18 16.85
N ASN A 261 -9.17 26.30 15.70
CA ASN A 261 -10.60 26.61 15.61
C ASN A 261 -11.49 25.37 15.47
N GLY A 262 -10.90 24.18 15.26
CA GLY A 262 -11.67 22.97 14.97
C GLY A 262 -12.42 23.05 13.64
N THR A 263 -11.84 23.76 12.67
CA THR A 263 -12.40 23.98 11.34
C THR A 263 -11.53 23.29 10.29
N ILE A 264 -12.00 23.24 9.05
CA ILE A 264 -11.21 22.78 7.92
C ILE A 264 -11.26 23.82 6.81
N ASP A 265 -10.08 24.13 6.26
CA ASP A 265 -9.85 25.14 5.24
C ASP A 265 -10.90 25.04 4.10
N PRO A 266 -11.49 26.18 3.67
CA PRO A 266 -12.49 26.19 2.59
C PRO A 266 -11.99 25.67 1.23
N GLN A 267 -10.68 25.62 0.99
CA GLN A 267 -10.09 25.00 -0.21
C GLN A 267 -10.30 23.48 -0.24
N ILE A 268 -10.61 22.86 0.90
CA ILE A 268 -10.99 21.45 0.98
C ILE A 268 -12.47 21.34 0.61
N THR A 269 -12.76 21.24 -0.68
CA THR A 269 -14.13 21.26 -1.21
C THR A 269 -14.79 19.89 -1.26
N ASP A 270 -14.03 18.79 -1.19
CA ASP A 270 -14.58 17.44 -1.24
C ASP A 270 -15.39 17.13 0.04
N PRO A 271 -16.71 16.87 -0.08
CA PRO A 271 -17.58 16.70 1.07
C PRO A 271 -17.24 15.45 1.89
N SER A 272 -16.80 14.37 1.24
CA SER A 272 -16.43 13.13 1.94
C SER A 272 -15.17 13.33 2.78
N VAL A 273 -14.21 14.08 2.26
CA VAL A 273 -13.00 14.48 3.00
C VAL A 273 -13.37 15.36 4.20
N ARG A 274 -14.19 16.39 3.99
CA ARG A 274 -14.61 17.29 5.08
C ARG A 274 -15.31 16.51 6.20
N ASP A 275 -16.28 15.66 5.86
CA ASP A 275 -17.03 14.86 6.83
C ASP A 275 -16.12 13.90 7.61
N ALA A 276 -15.14 13.28 6.94
CA ALA A 276 -14.20 12.37 7.59
C ALA A 276 -13.27 13.11 8.57
N VAL A 277 -12.73 14.27 8.16
CA VAL A 277 -11.82 15.07 8.99
C VAL A 277 -12.55 15.67 10.19
N LEU A 278 -13.77 16.19 10.01
CA LEU A 278 -14.56 16.82 11.08
C LEU A 278 -14.99 15.84 12.19
N LYS A 279 -14.95 14.52 11.94
CA LYS A 279 -15.12 13.51 13.00
C LYS A 279 -13.91 13.41 13.92
N ILE A 280 -12.73 13.83 13.46
CA ILE A 280 -11.46 13.75 14.18
C ILE A 280 -11.15 15.09 14.86
N ILE A 281 -11.19 16.18 14.11
CA ILE A 281 -10.72 17.48 14.58
C ILE A 281 -11.72 18.14 15.53
N LYS A 282 -11.19 18.82 16.56
CA LYS A 282 -11.92 19.64 17.53
C LYS A 282 -11.05 20.86 17.87
N PRO A 283 -11.62 21.99 18.32
CA PRO A 283 -10.83 23.15 18.69
C PRO A 283 -9.76 22.79 19.72
N ASN A 284 -8.49 22.96 19.36
CA ASN A 284 -7.34 22.61 20.21
C ASN A 284 -6.22 23.67 20.10
N PRO A 285 -6.40 24.85 20.73
CA PRO A 285 -5.40 25.92 20.68
C PRO A 285 -4.02 25.50 21.20
N LYS A 286 -3.97 24.64 22.22
CA LYS A 286 -2.70 24.16 22.80
C LYS A 286 -1.87 23.35 21.80
N LEU A 287 -2.53 22.49 21.01
CA LEU A 287 -1.86 21.74 19.96
C LEU A 287 -1.40 22.66 18.83
N ALA A 288 -2.24 23.63 18.43
CA ALA A 288 -1.87 24.62 17.42
C ALA A 288 -0.65 25.44 17.84
N ASP A 289 -0.62 25.95 19.09
CA ASP A 289 0.53 26.69 19.65
C ASP A 289 1.80 25.85 19.63
N PHE A 290 1.70 24.57 20.02
CA PHE A 290 2.82 23.64 19.98
C PHE A 290 3.38 23.45 18.57
N ILE A 291 2.52 23.20 17.57
CA ILE A 291 2.95 23.01 16.17
C ILE A 291 3.56 24.29 15.62
N GLU A 292 2.95 25.45 15.91
CA GLU A 292 3.45 26.77 15.51
C GLU A 292 4.85 27.04 16.07
N VAL A 293 5.10 26.74 17.35
CA VAL A 293 6.43 26.86 17.97
C VAL A 293 7.46 25.96 17.30
N GLU A 294 7.10 24.74 16.90
CA GLU A 294 8.03 23.81 16.27
C GLU A 294 8.33 24.15 14.80
N CYS A 295 7.32 24.58 14.05
CA CYS A 295 7.40 24.90 12.62
C CYS A 295 7.99 26.29 12.34
N SER A 296 7.89 27.24 13.29
CA SER A 296 8.45 28.60 13.16
C SER A 296 9.96 28.67 13.42
N ARG A 297 10.61 27.57 13.82
CA ARG A 297 12.05 27.52 14.07
C ARG A 297 12.84 27.66 12.76
N ASN A 298 14.00 28.31 12.85
CA ASN A 298 14.92 28.46 11.71
C ASN A 298 15.45 27.13 11.15
N SER A 299 15.43 26.05 11.96
CA SER A 299 15.92 24.73 11.57
C SER A 299 14.84 23.67 11.68
N TRP A 300 14.63 22.96 10.58
CA TRP A 300 13.73 21.81 10.48
C TRP A 300 14.44 20.48 10.74
N LYS A 301 15.73 20.49 11.12
CA LYS A 301 16.46 19.28 11.49
C LYS A 301 15.74 18.58 12.64
N GLY A 302 15.32 17.32 12.48
CA GLY A 302 14.60 16.56 13.52
C GLY A 302 13.14 16.98 13.73
N ILE A 303 12.53 17.70 12.78
CA ILE A 303 11.12 18.12 12.91
C ILE A 303 10.17 16.94 13.13
N ILE A 304 10.44 15.78 12.55
CA ILE A 304 9.58 14.59 12.67
C ILE A 304 9.46 14.17 14.14
N THR A 305 10.59 13.98 14.82
CA THR A 305 10.61 13.57 16.23
C THR A 305 10.18 14.69 17.17
N ARG A 306 10.14 15.96 16.73
CA ARG A 306 9.58 17.04 17.53
C ARG A 306 8.06 17.04 17.47
N LEU A 307 7.48 16.96 16.27
CA LEU A 307 6.03 16.98 16.09
C LEU A 307 5.37 15.65 16.49
N TRP A 308 6.02 14.53 16.20
CA TRP A 308 5.57 13.16 16.49
C TRP A 308 6.61 12.45 17.38
N PRO A 309 6.67 12.77 18.68
CA PRO A 309 7.75 12.36 19.56
C PRO A 309 7.83 10.86 19.87
N ASN A 310 6.75 10.12 19.63
CA ASN A 310 6.69 8.67 19.86
C ASN A 310 7.06 7.84 18.61
N THR A 311 7.45 8.51 17.51
CA THR A 311 7.84 7.85 16.26
C THR A 311 9.08 6.98 16.48
N LYS A 312 8.95 5.67 16.20
CA LYS A 312 10.02 4.68 16.34
C LYS A 312 10.86 4.51 15.08
N TYR A 313 10.26 4.64 13.90
CA TYR A 313 10.93 4.52 12.61
C TYR A 313 10.16 5.22 11.48
N ILE A 314 10.81 5.37 10.33
CA ILE A 314 10.21 5.87 9.09
C ILE A 314 10.07 4.71 8.12
N ASP A 315 8.84 4.44 7.69
CA ASP A 315 8.50 3.38 6.75
C ASP A 315 8.40 3.93 5.32
N VAL A 316 9.47 3.79 4.55
CA VAL A 316 9.64 4.34 3.20
C VAL A 316 10.64 3.53 2.37
N ILE A 317 10.37 3.28 1.09
CA ILE A 317 11.39 2.75 0.18
C ILE A 317 12.56 3.73 0.07
N VAL A 318 13.75 3.26 0.46
CA VAL A 318 15.05 3.96 0.33
C VAL A 318 16.10 3.13 -0.42
N THR A 319 15.71 2.00 -1.01
CA THR A 319 16.56 1.21 -1.89
C THR A 319 16.55 1.74 -3.33
N GLY A 320 17.49 1.29 -4.17
CA GLY A 320 17.59 1.72 -5.56
C GLY A 320 17.77 3.24 -5.71
N THR A 321 17.03 3.86 -6.63
CA THR A 321 17.09 5.31 -6.89
C THR A 321 16.53 6.16 -5.74
N MET A 322 15.81 5.57 -4.80
CA MET A 322 15.31 6.31 -3.61
C MET A 322 16.39 6.53 -2.56
N SER A 323 17.53 5.83 -2.63
CA SER A 323 18.66 5.99 -1.69
C SER A 323 19.23 7.41 -1.66
N GLN A 324 19.08 8.17 -2.75
CA GLN A 324 19.48 9.59 -2.82
C GLN A 324 18.78 10.46 -1.77
N TYR A 325 17.63 10.02 -1.24
CA TYR A 325 16.83 10.76 -0.26
C TYR A 325 17.22 10.48 1.19
N ILE A 326 18.07 9.49 1.47
CA ILE A 326 18.49 9.11 2.83
C ILE A 326 19.03 10.33 3.61
N PRO A 327 19.97 11.14 3.10
CA PRO A 327 20.49 12.29 3.86
C PRO A 327 19.41 13.33 4.20
N THR A 328 18.40 13.48 3.34
CA THR A 328 17.29 14.40 3.57
C THR A 328 16.34 13.87 4.65
N LEU A 329 16.05 12.56 4.64
CA LEU A 329 15.26 11.92 5.67
C LEU A 329 15.96 11.98 7.03
N ASP A 330 17.26 11.67 7.08
CA ASP A 330 18.07 11.75 8.31
C ASP A 330 18.07 13.15 8.91
N TYR A 331 18.16 14.17 8.06
CA TYR A 331 18.04 15.56 8.48
C TYR A 331 16.71 15.82 9.17
N TYR A 332 15.58 15.47 8.55
CA TYR A 332 14.25 15.73 9.12
C TYR A 332 13.89 14.82 10.29
N SER A 333 14.48 13.62 10.35
CA SER A 333 14.16 12.59 11.34
C SER A 333 15.07 12.61 12.56
N ASN A 334 16.18 13.34 12.51
CA ASN A 334 17.26 13.23 13.49
C ASN A 334 17.83 11.81 13.60
N GLY A 335 17.93 11.12 12.45
CA GLY A 335 18.50 9.78 12.36
C GLY A 335 17.60 8.66 12.88
N LEU A 336 16.27 8.79 12.77
CA LEU A 336 15.38 7.64 12.98
C LEU A 336 15.71 6.51 12.01
N PRO A 337 15.54 5.24 12.41
CA PRO A 337 15.65 4.10 11.51
C PRO A 337 14.78 4.28 10.27
N LEU A 338 15.36 4.02 9.09
CA LEU A 338 14.64 3.96 7.82
C LEU A 338 14.40 2.49 7.52
N ASP A 339 13.13 2.11 7.48
CA ASP A 339 12.72 0.76 7.17
C ASP A 339 11.77 0.77 5.98
N PHE A 340 11.70 -0.34 5.26
CA PHE A 340 10.64 -0.60 4.32
C PHE A 340 10.31 -2.08 4.37
N ILE A 341 9.07 -2.38 4.78
CA ILE A 341 8.60 -3.77 4.82
C ILE A 341 7.65 -4.05 3.65
N GLY A 342 7.32 -3.09 2.79
CA GLY A 342 6.58 -3.39 1.56
C GLY A 342 7.42 -4.12 0.52
N ILE A 343 6.80 -4.66 -0.52
CA ILE A 343 7.47 -5.11 -1.75
C ILE A 343 6.66 -4.51 -2.91
N GLU A 344 7.35 -4.04 -3.96
CA GLU A 344 6.72 -3.51 -5.19
C GLU A 344 5.91 -4.55 -5.97
#